data_AF-A0A7S2K143-F1
#
_entry.id   AF-A0A7S2K143-F1
#
_cell.length_a   1.000
_cell.length_b   1.000
_cell.length_c   1.000
_cell.angle_alpha   90.00
_cell.angle_beta   90.00
_cell.angle_gamma   90.00
#
_symmetry.space_group_name_H-M   'P 1'
#
loop_
_entity.id
_entity.type
_entity.pdbx_description
1 polymer ?
#
loop_
_entity_poly.entity_id
_entity_poly.type
_entity_poly.pdbx_seq_one_letter_code
_entity_poly.pdbx_strand_id
1 'polypeptide(L)'
;KADMDVVLEAMKAHLGALKLASRELLGDREFMHEAVKKNGRALEFATSEMQRDPDLQPEHHVAENRIAFEGMLAPLFWVQSATRVPEGGIEIEVQRLNGEVAKMQFPEDA
;
A
#
# COMPACT_ATOMS: atom_id res chain seq x y z
N LYS A 1 21.91 0.01 12.57
CA LYS A 1 21.68 0.92 11.41
C LYS A 1 22.35 0.42 10.14
N ALA A 2 23.63 0.05 10.15
CA ALA A 2 24.31 -0.46 8.96
C ALA A 2 23.63 -1.71 8.33
N ASP A 3 23.02 -2.58 9.14
CA ASP A 3 22.33 -3.78 8.62
C ASP A 3 21.05 -3.49 7.84
N MET A 4 20.38 -2.37 8.13
CA MET A 4 19.10 -1.99 7.52
C MET A 4 19.29 -1.59 6.04
N ASP A 5 20.21 -0.65 5.79
CA ASP A 5 20.46 -0.12 4.45
C ASP A 5 21.08 -1.18 3.54
N VAL A 6 21.96 -2.04 4.08
CA VAL A 6 22.58 -3.14 3.33
C VAL A 6 21.53 -4.16 2.89
N VAL A 7 20.59 -4.52 3.77
CA VAL A 7 19.52 -5.46 3.42
C VAL A 7 18.54 -4.83 2.42
N LEU A 8 18.19 -3.54 2.59
CA LEU A 8 17.33 -2.82 1.64
C LEU A 8 17.95 -2.69 0.25
N GLU A 9 19.26 -2.48 0.15
CA GLU A 9 19.97 -2.47 -1.12
C GLU A 9 20.06 -3.87 -1.74
N ALA A 10 20.35 -4.90 -0.93
CA ALA A 10 20.38 -6.28 -1.40
C ALA A 10 19.00 -6.76 -1.90
N MET A 11 17.92 -6.30 -1.28
CA MET A 11 16.55 -6.55 -1.71
C MET A 11 16.26 -6.04 -3.13
N LYS A 12 16.92 -4.97 -3.60
CA LYS A 12 16.74 -4.47 -4.96
C LYS A 12 17.14 -5.50 -6.02
N ALA A 13 18.19 -6.27 -5.73
CA ALA A 13 18.65 -7.34 -6.61
C ALA A 13 17.85 -8.62 -6.40
N HIS A 14 17.64 -9.03 -5.14
CA HIS A 14 16.90 -10.24 -4.79
C HIS A 14 16.20 -10.13 -3.44
N LEU A 15 14.87 -10.30 -3.46
CA LEU A 15 14.01 -10.45 -2.28
C LEU A 15 14.48 -11.51 -1.28
N GLY A 16 15.24 -12.51 -1.73
CA GLY A 16 15.83 -13.55 -0.89
C GLY A 16 16.78 -13.02 0.19
N ALA A 17 17.28 -11.79 0.07
CA ALA A 17 18.10 -11.13 1.08
C ALA A 17 17.39 -10.99 2.44
N LEU A 18 16.06 -10.89 2.46
CA LEU A 18 15.27 -10.84 3.70
C LEU A 18 15.36 -12.13 4.53
N LYS A 19 15.68 -13.27 3.91
CA LYS A 19 15.88 -14.53 4.64
C LYS A 19 17.13 -14.51 5.53
N LEU A 20 18.07 -13.61 5.24
CA LEU A 20 19.31 -13.45 5.98
C LEU A 20 19.21 -12.35 7.05
N ALA A 21 18.14 -11.56 7.04
CA ALA A 21 17.90 -10.52 8.02
C ALA A 21 17.63 -11.14 9.41
N SER A 22 18.05 -10.44 10.46
CA SER A 22 17.73 -10.86 11.83
C SER A 22 16.24 -10.74 12.09
N ARG A 23 15.73 -11.56 13.02
CA ARG A 23 14.33 -11.50 13.44
C ARG A 23 13.95 -10.14 14.04
N GLU A 24 14.90 -9.48 14.69
CA GLU A 24 14.72 -8.11 15.21
C GLU A 24 14.48 -7.11 14.08
N LEU A 25 15.25 -7.20 12.99
CA LEU A 25 15.09 -6.33 11.82
C LEU A 25 13.77 -6.61 11.09
N LEU A 26 13.38 -7.89 10.96
CA LEU A 26 12.11 -8.30 10.36
C LEU A 26 10.88 -7.98 11.25
N GLY A 27 11.11 -7.63 12.51
CA GLY A 27 10.11 -7.12 13.45
C GLY A 27 10.15 -5.60 13.59
N ASP A 28 11.12 -4.93 12.96
CA ASP A 28 11.21 -3.48 12.98
C ASP A 28 10.20 -2.90 12.00
N ARG A 29 9.30 -2.08 12.54
CA ARG A 29 8.19 -1.50 11.79
C ARG A 29 8.66 -0.54 10.71
N GLU A 30 9.70 0.26 10.97
CA GLU A 30 10.21 1.26 10.02
C GLU A 30 10.91 0.56 8.85
N PHE A 31 11.72 -0.46 9.14
CA PHE A 31 12.34 -1.30 8.12
C PHE A 31 11.30 -2.04 7.28
N MET A 32 10.33 -2.71 7.91
CA MET A 32 9.31 -3.48 7.19
C MET A 32 8.43 -2.60 6.33
N HIS A 33 8.14 -1.38 6.78
CA HIS A 33 7.41 -0.40 5.98
C HIS A 33 8.17 -0.03 4.71
N GLU A 34 9.46 0.28 4.79
CA GLU A 34 10.29 0.56 3.60
C GLU A 34 10.49 -0.68 2.71
N ALA A 35 10.60 -1.86 3.31
CA ALA A 35 10.74 -3.14 2.60
C ALA A 35 9.46 -3.48 1.79
N VAL A 36 8.29 -3.37 2.40
CA VAL A 36 6.98 -3.62 1.78
C VAL A 36 6.68 -2.59 0.70
N LYS A 37 7.01 -1.32 0.94
CA LYS A 37 6.89 -0.24 -0.05
C LYS A 37 7.71 -0.51 -1.32
N LYS A 38 8.89 -1.12 -1.19
CA LYS A 38 9.70 -1.53 -2.35
C LYS A 38 9.18 -2.80 -3.01
N ASN A 39 8.64 -3.73 -2.23
CA ASN A 39 8.03 -4.94 -2.75
C ASN A 39 7.03 -5.53 -1.75
N GLY A 40 5.75 -5.58 -2.11
CA GLY A 40 4.70 -6.12 -1.24
C GLY A 40 4.96 -7.55 -0.74
N ARG A 41 5.76 -8.34 -1.45
CA ARG A 41 6.17 -9.70 -1.02
C ARG A 41 7.15 -9.72 0.15
N ALA A 42 7.73 -8.57 0.52
CA ALA A 42 8.58 -8.47 1.70
C ALA A 42 7.83 -8.87 2.98
N LEU A 43 6.52 -8.64 3.04
CA LEU A 43 5.69 -8.99 4.19
C LEU A 43 5.69 -10.51 4.47
N GLU A 44 5.88 -11.36 3.46
CA GLU A 44 6.01 -12.82 3.61
C GLU A 44 7.18 -13.21 4.54
N PHE A 45 8.19 -12.35 4.67
CA PHE A 45 9.39 -12.57 5.49
C PHE A 45 9.33 -11.90 6.86
N ALA A 46 8.35 -11.03 7.11
CA ALA A 46 8.23 -10.31 8.37
C ALA A 46 7.91 -11.24 9.54
N THR A 47 8.05 -10.75 10.78
CA THR A 47 7.57 -11.50 11.95
C THR A 47 6.04 -11.67 11.89
N SER A 48 5.52 -12.67 12.60
CA SER A 48 4.07 -12.93 12.66
C SER A 48 3.24 -11.76 13.19
N GLU A 49 3.86 -10.87 13.98
CA GLU A 49 3.25 -9.64 14.45
C GLU A 49 3.16 -8.62 13.31
N MET A 50 4.25 -8.39 12.56
CA MET A 50 4.29 -7.47 11.42
C MET A 50 3.42 -7.95 10.24
N GLN A 51 3.32 -9.27 10.01
CA GLN A 51 2.42 -9.85 9.00
C GLN A 51 0.93 -9.55 9.25
N ARG A 52 0.57 -9.28 10.50
CA ARG A 52 -0.80 -8.94 10.91
C ARG A 52 -1.01 -7.45 11.07
N ASP A 53 0.04 -6.64 10.89
CA ASP A 53 -0.07 -5.19 10.99
C ASP A 53 -0.89 -4.68 9.79
N PRO A 54 -2.08 -4.09 10.02
CA PRO A 54 -2.93 -3.57 8.95
C PRO A 54 -2.23 -2.51 8.11
N ASP A 55 -1.34 -1.74 8.74
CA ASP A 55 -0.63 -0.66 8.09
C ASP A 55 0.38 -1.20 7.09
N LEU A 56 0.95 -2.39 7.32
CA LEU A 56 1.92 -3.06 6.45
C LEU A 56 1.28 -3.95 5.37
N GLN A 57 -0.05 -4.13 5.40
CA GLN A 57 -0.72 -4.98 4.41
C GLN A 57 -0.47 -4.40 3.00
N PRO A 58 -0.04 -5.23 2.04
CA PRO A 58 0.17 -4.77 0.68
C PRO A 58 -1.08 -4.12 0.10
N GLU A 59 -2.30 -4.49 0.56
CA GLU A 59 -3.59 -3.86 0.24
C GLU A 59 -3.69 -2.37 0.63
N HIS A 60 -3.07 -1.96 1.74
CA HIS A 60 -2.96 -0.54 2.14
C HIS A 60 -1.79 0.16 1.44
N HIS A 61 -0.77 -0.60 1.05
CA HIS A 61 0.42 -0.11 0.34
C HIS A 61 0.37 -0.35 -1.18
N VAL A 62 -0.81 -0.64 -1.77
CA VAL A 62 -1.00 -0.75 -3.23
C VAL A 62 -0.92 0.64 -3.87
N ALA A 63 0.21 1.31 -3.68
CA ALA A 63 0.66 2.40 -4.53
C ALA A 63 1.09 1.88 -5.92
N GLU A 64 1.24 0.57 -6.08
CA GLU A 64 1.46 -0.08 -7.38
C GLU A 64 0.42 -1.18 -7.62
N ASN A 65 -0.78 -0.72 -7.97
CA ASN A 65 -1.89 -1.55 -8.39
C ASN A 65 -1.50 -2.34 -9.63
N ARG A 66 -1.27 -3.66 -9.49
CA ARG A 66 -0.90 -4.61 -10.56
C ARG A 66 -1.92 -4.75 -11.71
N ILE A 67 -2.99 -3.97 -11.69
CA ILE A 67 -3.99 -3.88 -12.77
C ILE A 67 -3.58 -2.85 -13.83
N ALA A 68 -2.71 -1.89 -13.49
CA ALA A 68 -2.10 -0.97 -14.44
C ALA A 68 -0.74 -1.51 -14.89
N PHE A 69 -0.45 -1.37 -16.19
CA PHE A 69 0.81 -1.81 -16.81
C PHE A 69 2.04 -1.26 -16.06
N GLU A 70 3.16 -1.98 -16.14
CA GLU A 70 4.44 -1.58 -15.54
C GLU A 70 4.80 -0.13 -15.90
N GLY A 71 5.03 0.72 -14.89
CA GLY A 71 5.38 2.14 -15.07
C GLY A 71 4.21 3.15 -14.97
N MET A 72 2.97 2.72 -14.69
CA MET A 72 1.85 3.64 -14.44
C MET A 72 1.45 3.70 -12.96
N LEU A 73 1.43 4.90 -12.40
CA LEU A 73 0.81 5.17 -11.10
C LEU A 73 -0.71 5.06 -11.27
N ALA A 74 -1.29 3.94 -10.83
CA ALA A 74 -2.74 3.84 -10.72
C ALA A 74 -3.18 4.66 -9.49
N PRO A 75 -3.92 5.76 -9.65
CA PRO A 75 -4.40 6.52 -8.50
C PRO A 75 -5.41 5.64 -7.74
N LEU A 76 -5.03 5.21 -6.54
CA LEU A 76 -5.92 4.46 -5.64
C LEU A 76 -6.81 5.46 -4.89
N PHE A 77 -8.11 5.16 -4.89
CA PHE A 77 -9.14 5.94 -4.22
C PHE A 77 -9.91 5.05 -3.24
N TRP A 78 -10.09 5.55 -2.02
CA TRP A 78 -10.97 4.97 -1.01
C TRP A 78 -12.33 5.64 -1.10
N VAL A 79 -13.42 4.89 -1.19
CA VAL A 79 -14.77 5.47 -1.09
C VAL A 79 -15.05 5.75 0.38
N GLN A 80 -15.14 7.01 0.76
CA GLN A 80 -15.51 7.44 2.12
C GLN A 80 -17.03 7.39 2.31
N SER A 81 -17.79 7.82 1.30
CA SER A 81 -19.24 7.80 1.35
C SER A 81 -19.85 7.69 -0.05
N ALA A 82 -21.05 7.11 -0.13
CA ALA A 82 -21.88 7.09 -1.32
C ALA A 82 -23.32 7.41 -0.92
N THR A 83 -23.83 8.54 -1.39
CA THR A 83 -25.13 9.07 -0.96
C THR A 83 -25.98 9.41 -2.17
N ARG A 84 -27.27 9.04 -2.14
CA ARG A 84 -28.21 9.43 -3.19
C ARG A 84 -28.59 10.90 -3.02
N VAL A 85 -28.44 11.71 -4.07
CA VAL A 85 -28.79 13.13 -4.02
C VAL A 85 -30.29 13.35 -4.27
N PRO A 86 -30.91 14.40 -3.68
CA PRO A 86 -32.34 14.65 -3.80
C PRO A 86 -32.84 14.88 -5.22
N GLU A 87 -31.97 15.41 -6.09
CA GLU A 87 -32.25 15.72 -7.50
C GLU A 87 -32.18 14.48 -8.41
N GLY A 88 -31.83 13.31 -7.87
CA GLY A 88 -31.55 12.08 -8.62
C GLY A 88 -30.04 11.89 -8.85
N GLY A 89 -29.58 10.64 -8.78
CA GLY A 89 -28.16 10.27 -8.93
C GLY A 89 -27.44 9.96 -7.62
N ILE A 90 -26.12 9.74 -7.69
CA ILE A 90 -25.26 9.31 -6.58
C ILE A 90 -24.07 10.27 -6.45
N GLU A 91 -23.88 10.83 -5.26
CA GLU A 91 -22.64 11.50 -4.87
C GLU A 91 -21.72 10.50 -4.16
N ILE A 92 -20.48 10.41 -4.62
CA ILE A 92 -19.44 9.57 -4.03
C ILE A 92 -18.30 10.49 -3.56
N GLU A 93 -17.98 10.41 -2.28
CA GLU A 93 -16.78 11.04 -1.73
C GLU A 93 -15.66 10.02 -1.70
N VAL A 94 -14.53 10.37 -2.32
CA VAL A 94 -13.36 9.52 -2.39
C VAL A 94 -12.13 10.20 -1.81
N GLN A 95 -11.26 9.43 -1.17
CA GLN A 95 -10.01 9.90 -0.62
C GLN A 95 -8.82 9.21 -1.28
N ARG A 96 -7.79 9.96 -1.61
CA ARG A 96 -6.50 9.45 -2.09
C ARG A 96 -5.59 9.07 -0.92
N LEU A 97 -4.58 8.25 -1.20
CA LEU A 97 -3.56 7.87 -0.21
C LEU A 97 -2.78 9.04 0.38
N ASN A 98 -2.63 10.15 -0.35
CA ASN A 98 -2.00 11.38 0.16
C ASN A 98 -2.92 12.22 1.06
N GLY A 99 -4.14 11.73 1.35
CA GLY A 99 -5.15 12.41 2.14
C GLY A 99 -6.04 13.38 1.36
N GLU A 100 -5.77 13.64 0.09
CA GLU A 100 -6.62 14.49 -0.76
C GLU A 100 -8.01 13.88 -0.94
N VAL A 101 -9.05 14.70 -0.77
CA VAL A 101 -10.44 14.28 -0.94
C VAL A 101 -10.98 14.84 -2.25
N ALA A 102 -11.71 14.00 -2.99
CA ALA A 102 -12.42 14.38 -4.19
C ALA A 102 -13.89 13.93 -4.10
N LYS A 103 -14.79 14.73 -4.67
CA LYS A 103 -16.21 14.39 -4.79
C LYS A 103 -16.55 14.13 -6.24
N MET A 104 -17.28 13.05 -6.48
CA MET A 104 -17.74 12.63 -7.80
C MET A 104 -19.26 12.55 -7.76
N GLN A 105 -19.92 13.14 -8.77
CA GLN A 105 -21.36 13.08 -8.92
C GLN A 105 -21.70 12.27 -10.16
N PHE A 106 -22.52 11.24 -9.97
CA PHE A 106 -23.06 10.40 -11.02
C PHE A 106 -24.54 10.76 -11.17
N PRO A 107 -24.96 11.41 -12.27
CA PRO A 107 -26.37 11.69 -12.49
C PRO A 107 -27.16 10.38 -12.65
N GLU A 108 -28.47 10.43 -12.44
CA GLU A 108 -29.35 9.25 -12.55
C GLU A 108 -29.45 8.69 -13.97
N ASP A 109 -29.24 9.56 -14.98
CA ASP A 109 -29.28 9.21 -16.39
C ASP A 109 -27.87 8.84 -16.90
N ALA A 110 -27.49 7.57 -16.77
CA ALA A 110 -26.32 6.97 -17.41
C ALA A 110 -26.72 5.76 -18.26
#